data_AF-A0A7Y2FQE5-F1
#
_entry.id   AF-A0A7Y2FQE5-F1
#
_cell.length_a   1.000
_cell.length_b   1.000
_cell.length_c   1.000
_cell.angle_alpha   90.00
_cell.angle_beta   90.00
_cell.angle_gamma   90.00
#
_symmetry.space_group_name_H-M   'P 1'
#
loop_
_entity.id
_entity.type
_entity.pdbx_description
1 polymer ?
#
loop_
_entity_poly.entity_id
_entity_poly.type
_entity_poly.pdbx_seq_one_letter_code
_entity_poly.pdbx_strand_id
1 'polypeptide(L)'
;MQQAIIGLDVGSTTVKAVVVDPETKGIVWSDYQRHHTKQAECVLDFMVRIGQLLAELGCGDVRAFITGSGAKPLEGPLGAKFVQEVNSVTLAVETLHPDAGSVVELGGQDAKIIIFKENKQTGDKSAIASMNDKCASGTGATIDKCMIKVGMPSEETLNLHFDDAHLHHVAAKCGVFAETDIVNLVKTGIPSDEIMCSLADAIVMQNLSVLTRGNTLRHKVLLLGGPNTFLPFLQECWRKRIPETWDERGYDYPKDVPIEELIPVPENAALYAAYGAVMYGMHEPASVGVYEGLDGLRRYITEGRKERLGESAGPPLARDELELEQFLGAYHVPMFVEPELVSKTVRVVIGLDGGSTSSKAVLLSEEGEVLMKAYTLSKGNPIQDSKELLGELRGRMRAKGIELDVLGFGATGYAADVLEECVCADVNIVETVAHMMSATHYFGDVDVICDIGGQDIKVLFMENGDIKTFKLSNQCSAGNGMLLQAMADQFGLPVTEYAENAFQADLAPKFSYGCAVFLDTDRVNFQKEGFSKEELLAGLAQVLPKNVWQYVVGVPRMAALGRKFVLQGGTQYN
;
A
#
# COMPACT_ATOMS: atom_id res chain seq x y z
N MET A 1 28.77 30.64 8.36
CA MET A 1 28.98 29.26 8.88
C MET A 1 30.13 28.67 8.07
N GLN A 2 31.24 28.23 8.70
CA GLN A 2 32.40 27.73 7.94
C GLN A 2 32.25 26.25 7.52
N GLN A 3 31.47 25.47 8.27
CA GLN A 3 31.22 24.05 8.04
C GLN A 3 29.74 23.73 8.25
N ALA A 4 29.22 22.79 7.46
CA ALA A 4 27.87 22.27 7.60
C ALA A 4 27.87 20.76 7.35
N ILE A 5 27.04 20.03 8.08
CA ILE A 5 26.87 18.59 7.88
C ILE A 5 25.43 18.33 7.45
N ILE A 6 25.28 17.60 6.34
CA ILE A 6 24.02 17.19 5.78
C ILE A 6 23.68 15.78 6.28
N GLY A 7 22.48 15.62 6.82
CA GLY A 7 21.89 14.33 7.15
C GLY A 7 20.75 14.02 6.20
N LEU A 8 20.77 12.82 5.61
CA LEU A 8 19.73 12.35 4.71
C LEU A 8 19.14 11.05 5.28
N ASP A 9 17.82 10.95 5.36
CA ASP A 9 17.09 9.71 5.59
C ASP A 9 16.23 9.39 4.37
N VAL A 10 16.70 8.44 3.56
CA VAL A 10 16.03 7.96 2.35
C VAL A 10 15.21 6.72 2.73
N GLY A 11 13.99 6.98 3.18
CA GLY A 11 13.02 5.96 3.57
C GLY A 11 12.34 5.28 2.38
N SER A 12 11.44 4.34 2.68
CA SER A 12 10.68 3.57 1.69
C SER A 12 9.52 4.32 1.04
N THR A 13 9.00 5.36 1.71
CA THR A 13 7.91 6.22 1.23
C THR A 13 8.30 7.70 1.14
N THR A 14 9.31 8.13 1.90
CA THR A 14 9.66 9.53 2.10
C THR A 14 11.17 9.73 2.14
N VAL A 15 11.63 10.90 1.69
CA VAL A 15 12.99 11.40 1.94
C VAL A 15 12.92 12.52 2.96
N LYS A 16 13.84 12.50 3.92
CA LYS A 16 14.04 13.58 4.89
C LYS A 16 15.47 14.07 4.80
N ALA A 17 15.65 15.36 5.00
CA ALA A 17 16.98 15.93 5.08
C ALA A 17 17.06 17.00 6.14
N VAL A 18 18.26 17.13 6.71
CA VAL A 18 18.63 18.17 7.65
C VAL A 18 19.99 18.73 7.25
N VAL A 19 20.19 20.02 7.45
CA VAL A 19 21.49 20.67 7.46
C VAL A 19 21.71 21.13 8.90
N VAL A 20 22.82 20.68 9.49
CA VAL A 20 23.14 20.94 10.90
C VAL A 20 24.42 21.73 10.99
N ASP A 21 24.40 22.74 11.86
CA ASP A 21 25.59 23.45 12.32
C ASP A 21 26.40 22.55 13.27
N PRO A 22 27.64 22.15 12.93
CA PRO A 22 28.43 21.29 13.79
C PRO A 22 28.84 21.95 15.13
N GLU A 23 28.85 23.28 15.23
CA GLU A 23 29.19 23.97 16.48
C GLU A 23 28.02 23.98 17.46
N THR A 24 26.85 24.40 16.99
CA THR A 24 25.65 24.53 17.83
C THR A 24 24.83 23.25 17.93
N LYS A 25 25.05 22.30 17.01
CA LYS A 25 24.19 21.11 16.75
C LYS A 25 22.75 21.48 16.36
N GLY A 26 22.49 22.75 16.04
CA GLY A 26 21.19 23.21 15.61
C GLY A 26 20.90 22.84 14.15
N ILE A 27 19.65 22.46 13.88
CA ILE A 27 19.14 22.30 12.51
C ILE A 27 18.94 23.70 11.92
N VAL A 28 19.67 24.03 10.86
CA VAL A 28 19.53 25.32 10.13
C VAL A 28 18.62 25.21 8.92
N TRP A 29 18.38 23.99 8.45
CA TRP A 29 17.41 23.70 7.40
C TRP A 29 16.95 22.26 7.50
N SER A 30 15.69 22.02 7.18
CA SER A 30 15.15 20.67 7.09
C SER A 30 14.00 20.60 6.11
N ASP A 31 13.79 19.42 5.54
CA ASP A 31 12.59 19.12 4.77
C ASP A 31 12.21 17.64 4.89
N TYR A 32 10.93 17.36 4.67
CA TYR A 32 10.30 16.04 4.66
C TYR A 32 9.39 15.97 3.43
N GLN A 33 9.64 15.03 2.52
CA GLN A 33 8.78 14.86 1.35
C GLN A 33 8.52 13.39 1.05
N ARG A 34 7.30 13.09 0.60
CA ARG A 34 7.00 11.80 -0.04
C ARG A 34 7.69 11.79 -1.40
N HIS A 35 8.48 10.75 -1.67
CA HIS A 35 9.27 10.70 -2.90
C HIS A 35 8.51 10.14 -4.09
N HIS A 36 7.29 9.60 -3.91
CA HIS A 36 6.45 9.03 -4.98
C HIS A 36 7.24 8.15 -5.95
N THR A 37 7.93 7.17 -5.37
CA THR A 37 8.82 6.20 -6.04
C THR A 37 10.04 6.76 -6.77
N LYS A 38 10.34 8.05 -6.62
CA LYS A 38 11.48 8.76 -7.22
C LYS A 38 12.50 9.18 -6.15
N GLN A 39 13.09 8.20 -5.47
CA GLN A 39 13.99 8.45 -4.32
C GLN A 39 15.20 9.31 -4.72
N ALA A 40 15.89 8.95 -5.81
CA ALA A 40 17.10 9.64 -6.25
C ALA A 40 16.82 11.08 -6.70
N GLU A 41 15.72 11.27 -7.43
CA GLU A 41 15.26 12.57 -7.91
C GLU A 41 14.81 13.46 -6.74
N CYS A 42 14.07 12.92 -5.77
CA CYS A 42 13.71 13.65 -4.55
C CYS A 42 14.94 14.07 -3.74
N VAL A 43 15.96 13.21 -3.65
CA VAL A 43 17.25 13.55 -3.04
C VAL A 43 17.96 14.64 -3.85
N LEU A 44 17.94 14.57 -5.19
CA LEU A 44 18.51 15.61 -6.05
C LEU A 44 17.86 16.97 -5.78
N ASP A 45 16.53 17.03 -5.71
CA ASP A 45 15.77 18.26 -5.42
C ASP A 45 16.11 18.84 -4.05
N PHE A 46 16.35 17.98 -3.06
CA PHE A 46 16.80 18.39 -1.73
C PHE A 46 18.21 18.97 -1.79
N MET A 47 19.14 18.26 -2.44
CA MET A 47 20.53 18.65 -2.53
C MET A 47 20.74 19.93 -3.35
N VAL A 48 19.89 20.21 -4.35
CA VAL A 48 19.88 21.49 -5.07
C VAL A 48 19.52 22.65 -4.14
N ARG A 49 18.46 22.51 -3.34
CA ARG A 49 18.02 23.54 -2.39
C ARG A 49 19.01 23.73 -1.24
N ILE A 50 19.58 22.63 -0.74
CA ILE A 50 20.67 22.67 0.25
C ILE A 50 21.89 23.38 -0.35
N GLY A 51 22.26 23.10 -1.59
CA GLY A 51 23.38 23.78 -2.27
C GLY A 51 23.19 25.29 -2.38
N GLN A 52 21.96 25.76 -2.68
CA GLN A 52 21.62 27.18 -2.68
C GLN A 52 21.81 27.82 -1.30
N LEU A 53 21.27 27.18 -0.26
CA LEU A 53 21.44 27.61 1.13
C LEU A 53 22.93 27.68 1.54
N LEU A 54 23.71 26.65 1.22
CA LEU A 54 25.12 26.59 1.60
C LEU A 54 25.95 27.67 0.89
N ALA A 55 25.61 27.99 -0.36
CA ALA A 55 26.21 29.10 -1.08
C ALA A 55 25.88 30.46 -0.43
N GLU A 56 24.63 30.68 -0.01
CA GLU A 56 24.21 31.88 0.72
C GLU A 56 24.92 32.02 2.08
N LEU A 57 25.15 30.90 2.77
CA LEU A 57 25.85 30.85 4.06
C LEU A 57 27.39 30.94 3.94
N GLY A 58 27.93 30.90 2.72
CA GLY A 58 29.37 30.90 2.45
C GLY A 58 30.10 29.65 2.95
N CYS A 59 29.42 28.50 2.98
CA CYS A 59 29.95 27.25 3.50
C CYS A 59 30.72 26.47 2.42
N GLY A 60 32.02 26.25 2.62
CA GLY A 60 32.90 25.57 1.65
C GLY A 60 33.26 24.12 1.98
N ASP A 61 33.16 23.73 3.25
CA ASP A 61 33.49 22.38 3.71
C ASP A 61 32.19 21.68 4.18
N VAL A 62 31.74 20.73 3.36
CA VAL A 62 30.42 20.11 3.47
C VAL A 62 30.59 18.60 3.55
N ARG A 63 30.03 18.00 4.60
CA ARG A 63 29.99 16.55 4.78
C ARG A 63 28.55 16.06 4.68
N ALA A 64 28.36 14.86 4.14
CA ALA A 64 27.06 14.24 3.97
C ALA A 64 27.03 12.83 4.56
N PHE A 65 25.99 12.55 5.34
CA PHE A 65 25.72 11.25 5.94
C PHE A 65 24.31 10.82 5.59
N ILE A 66 24.16 9.57 5.17
CA ILE A 66 22.92 9.05 4.60
C ILE A 66 22.48 7.79 5.32
N THR A 67 21.19 7.67 5.61
CA THR A 67 20.58 6.54 6.30
C THR A 67 19.22 6.22 5.69
N GLY A 68 18.58 5.17 6.21
CA GLY A 68 17.29 4.69 5.71
C GLY A 68 17.42 3.64 4.63
N SER A 69 16.29 2.99 4.34
CA SER A 69 16.24 1.79 3.52
C SER A 69 16.71 1.98 2.07
N GLY A 70 16.61 3.18 1.50
CA GLY A 70 17.00 3.54 0.12
C GLY A 70 18.33 4.30 0.02
N ALA A 71 19.10 4.38 1.11
CA ALA A 71 20.33 5.16 1.15
C ALA A 71 21.50 4.54 0.37
N LYS A 72 21.68 3.22 0.47
CA LYS A 72 22.91 2.55 0.04
C LYS A 72 23.27 2.79 -1.44
N PRO A 73 22.31 2.78 -2.39
CA PRO A 73 22.59 3.09 -3.80
C PRO A 73 23.06 4.53 -4.04
N LEU A 74 22.73 5.47 -3.13
CA LEU A 74 23.02 6.89 -3.26
C LEU A 74 24.27 7.34 -2.49
N GLU A 75 24.90 6.43 -1.72
CA GLU A 75 26.12 6.71 -0.95
C GLU A 75 27.26 7.20 -1.87
N GLY A 76 27.62 6.38 -2.86
CA GLY A 76 28.68 6.71 -3.84
C GLY A 76 28.37 7.95 -4.69
N PRO A 77 27.20 8.03 -5.34
CA PRO A 77 26.82 9.19 -6.16
C PRO A 77 26.86 10.56 -5.46
N LEU A 78 26.77 10.59 -4.13
CA LEU A 78 26.83 11.82 -3.33
C LEU A 78 28.19 12.07 -2.67
N GLY A 79 29.09 11.09 -2.64
CA GLY A 79 30.25 11.10 -1.72
C GLY A 79 29.84 11.03 -0.24
N ALA A 80 28.60 10.61 0.05
CA ALA A 80 28.09 10.49 1.40
C ALA A 80 28.64 9.23 2.09
N LYS A 81 28.53 9.17 3.42
CA LYS A 81 28.77 7.93 4.18
C LYS A 81 27.46 7.33 4.66
N PHE A 82 27.24 6.04 4.40
CA PHE A 82 26.09 5.31 4.92
C PHE A 82 26.21 5.10 6.44
N VAL A 83 25.11 5.39 7.14
CA VAL A 83 24.94 5.14 8.59
C VAL A 83 23.73 4.23 8.77
N GLN A 84 23.87 3.20 9.62
CA GLN A 84 22.75 2.31 9.92
C GLN A 84 21.68 3.07 10.73
N GLU A 85 20.42 2.93 10.33
CA GLU A 85 19.31 3.76 10.81
C GLU A 85 19.04 3.67 12.32
N VAL A 86 19.10 2.47 12.90
CA VAL A 86 18.94 2.30 14.36
C VAL A 86 20.04 3.02 15.12
N ASN A 87 21.28 2.97 14.62
CA ASN A 87 22.40 3.70 15.22
C ASN A 87 22.19 5.22 15.08
N SER A 88 21.71 5.69 13.92
CA SER A 88 21.37 7.09 13.72
C SER A 88 20.33 7.55 14.75
N VAL A 89 19.19 6.87 14.83
CA VAL A 89 18.11 7.22 15.77
C VAL A 89 18.59 7.15 17.23
N THR A 90 19.39 6.13 17.56
CA THR A 90 19.99 6.00 18.90
C THR A 90 20.83 7.23 19.25
N LEU A 91 21.72 7.66 18.36
CA LEU A 91 22.58 8.82 18.58
C LEU A 91 21.80 10.14 18.65
N ALA A 92 20.75 10.28 17.83
CA ALA A 92 19.85 11.44 17.90
C ALA A 92 19.18 11.53 19.28
N VAL A 93 18.66 10.40 19.77
CA VAL A 93 17.97 10.32 21.06
C VAL A 93 18.93 10.53 22.22
N GLU A 94 20.11 9.92 22.22
CA GLU A 94 21.12 10.15 23.27
C GLU A 94 21.60 11.61 23.32
N THR A 95 21.61 12.29 22.17
CA THR A 95 22.01 13.71 22.07
C THR A 95 20.91 14.65 22.58
N LEU A 96 19.66 14.43 22.16
CA LEU A 96 18.54 15.36 22.39
C LEU A 96 17.74 15.04 23.68
N HIS A 97 17.66 13.77 24.05
CA HIS A 97 16.86 13.24 25.15
C HIS A 97 17.67 12.18 25.93
N PRO A 98 18.75 12.57 26.61
CA PRO A 98 19.65 11.64 27.29
C PRO A 98 18.94 10.81 28.38
N ASP A 99 17.78 11.25 28.87
CA ASP A 99 16.96 10.57 29.86
C ASP A 99 15.81 9.73 29.26
N ALA A 100 15.74 9.60 27.93
CA ALA A 100 14.77 8.72 27.28
C ALA A 100 14.99 7.26 27.69
N GLY A 101 13.92 6.60 28.14
CA GLY A 101 13.96 5.19 28.50
C GLY A 101 13.67 4.29 27.31
N SER A 102 12.86 4.73 26.36
CA SER A 102 12.50 3.96 25.17
C SER A 102 12.11 4.85 24.00
N VAL A 103 12.11 4.26 22.81
CA VAL A 103 11.66 4.86 21.56
C VAL A 103 10.70 3.90 20.89
N VAL A 104 9.60 4.43 20.37
CA VAL A 104 8.70 3.75 19.45
C VAL A 104 8.68 4.58 18.17
N GLU A 105 9.26 4.04 17.10
CA GLU A 105 9.31 4.68 15.80
C GLU A 105 8.46 3.90 14.80
N LEU A 106 7.55 4.61 14.13
CA LEU A 106 6.78 4.06 13.02
C LEU A 106 7.22 4.71 11.71
N GLY A 107 7.70 3.89 10.78
CA GLY A 107 8.06 4.29 9.43
C GLY A 107 6.95 3.97 8.43
N GLY A 108 7.27 4.13 7.13
CA GLY A 108 6.37 3.74 6.05
C GLY A 108 6.20 2.23 5.97
N GLN A 109 7.30 1.47 5.96
CA GLN A 109 7.31 0.01 5.74
C GLN A 109 7.95 -0.77 6.90
N ASP A 110 8.42 -0.06 7.92
CA ASP A 110 9.04 -0.66 9.09
C ASP A 110 8.52 0.00 10.38
N ALA A 111 8.78 -0.69 11.49
CA ALA A 111 8.54 -0.20 12.83
C ALA A 111 9.70 -0.62 13.74
N LYS A 112 10.08 0.25 14.66
CA LYS A 112 11.27 0.08 15.51
C LYS A 112 10.93 0.39 16.95
N ILE A 113 11.41 -0.45 17.86
CA ILE A 113 11.44 -0.17 19.29
C ILE A 113 12.90 -0.20 19.74
N ILE A 114 13.32 0.84 20.45
CA ILE A 114 14.64 0.92 21.10
C ILE A 114 14.39 1.06 22.60
N ILE A 115 15.04 0.23 23.41
CA ILE A 115 14.95 0.29 24.87
C ILE A 115 16.34 0.57 25.41
N PHE A 116 16.49 1.68 26.11
CA PHE A 116 17.73 2.05 26.78
C PHE A 116 17.78 1.38 28.15
N LYS A 117 18.88 0.67 28.41
CA LYS A 117 19.17 0.04 29.69
C LYS A 117 20.47 0.58 30.24
N GLU A 118 20.40 1.12 31.45
CA GLU A 118 21.58 1.51 32.20
C GLU A 118 22.07 0.34 33.06
N ASN A 119 23.36 0.03 32.95
CA ASN A 119 24.01 -0.91 33.83
C ASN A 119 24.24 -0.24 35.18
N LYS A 120 23.48 -0.67 36.20
CA LYS A 120 23.56 -0.10 37.56
C LYS A 120 24.95 -0.23 38.22
N GLN A 121 25.84 -1.10 37.70
CA GLN A 121 27.18 -1.31 38.26
C GLN A 121 28.25 -0.45 37.59
N THR A 122 28.13 -0.21 36.28
CA THR A 122 29.13 0.56 35.51
C THR A 122 28.66 1.96 35.14
N GLY A 123 27.36 2.23 35.19
CA GLY A 123 26.73 3.45 34.67
C GLY A 123 26.57 3.45 33.15
N ASP A 124 27.01 2.40 32.45
CA ASP A 124 26.97 2.36 30.99
C ASP A 124 25.53 2.21 30.49
N LYS A 125 25.15 3.03 29.51
CA LYS A 125 23.90 2.85 28.76
C LYS A 125 24.11 1.91 27.59
N SER A 126 23.13 1.03 27.39
CA SER A 126 23.05 0.12 26.25
C SER A 126 21.68 0.25 25.59
N ALA A 127 21.65 0.27 24.27
CA ALA A 127 20.41 0.28 23.50
C ALA A 127 20.12 -1.13 23.00
N ILE A 128 18.92 -1.64 23.30
CA ILE A 128 18.39 -2.87 22.71
C ILE A 128 17.35 -2.47 21.68
N ALA A 129 17.65 -2.76 20.42
CA ALA A 129 16.76 -2.46 19.32
C ALA A 129 16.10 -3.71 18.75
N SER A 130 14.85 -3.53 18.34
CA SER A 130 14.02 -4.50 17.66
C SER A 130 13.35 -3.80 16.50
N MET A 131 13.37 -4.43 15.33
CA MET A 131 12.78 -3.90 14.11
C MET A 131 11.96 -5.00 13.44
N ASN A 132 10.87 -4.59 12.80
CA ASN A 132 10.22 -5.37 11.75
C ASN A 132 10.44 -4.65 10.41
N ASP A 133 11.27 -5.25 9.55
CA ASP A 133 11.68 -4.73 8.24
C ASP A 133 11.18 -5.58 7.06
N LYS A 134 10.53 -6.72 7.35
CA LYS A 134 10.06 -7.68 6.33
C LYS A 134 8.55 -7.66 6.13
N CYS A 135 7.82 -6.97 7.00
CA CYS A 135 6.37 -6.95 6.94
C CYS A 135 5.85 -5.55 7.26
N ALA A 136 5.19 -4.92 6.28
CA ALA A 136 4.50 -3.63 6.41
C ALA A 136 3.34 -3.62 7.43
N SER A 137 3.08 -4.75 8.08
CA SER A 137 2.00 -4.86 9.05
C SER A 137 2.31 -4.03 10.29
N GLY A 138 1.37 -3.16 10.65
CA GLY A 138 1.54 -2.26 11.80
C GLY A 138 2.40 -1.03 11.52
N THR A 139 2.60 -0.65 10.26
CA THR A 139 3.39 0.52 9.84
C THR A 139 2.53 1.55 9.11
N GLY A 140 3.11 2.70 8.77
CA GLY A 140 2.42 3.79 8.08
C GLY A 140 1.77 3.38 6.74
N ALA A 141 2.37 2.45 5.99
CA ALA A 141 1.79 1.96 4.74
C ALA A 141 0.47 1.20 4.95
N THR A 142 0.31 0.47 6.06
CA THR A 142 -0.97 -0.17 6.39
C THR A 142 -2.01 0.90 6.73
N ILE A 143 -1.62 1.94 7.49
CA ILE A 143 -2.50 3.05 7.85
C ILE A 143 -2.97 3.79 6.58
N ASP A 144 -2.05 4.19 5.70
CA ASP A 144 -2.34 4.87 4.43
C ASP A 144 -3.37 4.08 3.60
N LYS A 145 -3.17 2.76 3.46
CA LYS A 145 -4.08 1.89 2.69
C LYS A 145 -5.46 1.77 3.33
N CYS A 146 -5.52 1.67 4.66
CA CYS A 146 -6.79 1.56 5.36
C CYS A 146 -7.58 2.88 5.33
N MET A 147 -6.91 4.03 5.44
CA MET A 147 -7.55 5.35 5.29
C MET A 147 -8.27 5.49 3.95
N ILE A 148 -7.63 5.06 2.86
CA ILE A 148 -8.24 5.06 1.52
C ILE A 148 -9.50 4.19 1.48
N LYS A 149 -9.46 3.00 2.08
CA LYS A 149 -10.60 2.05 2.08
C LYS A 149 -11.78 2.51 2.92
N VAL A 150 -11.50 3.21 4.01
CA VAL A 150 -12.50 3.83 4.89
C VAL A 150 -13.13 5.07 4.23
N GLY A 151 -12.50 5.60 3.17
CA GLY A 151 -12.97 6.79 2.47
C GLY A 151 -12.77 8.07 3.28
N MET A 152 -11.87 8.06 4.28
CA MET A 152 -11.60 9.21 5.13
C MET A 152 -10.52 10.10 4.47
N PRO A 153 -10.82 11.37 4.14
CA PRO A 153 -9.83 12.29 3.61
C PRO A 153 -8.70 12.54 4.61
N SER A 154 -7.48 12.78 4.11
CA SER A 154 -6.31 13.01 4.97
C SER A 154 -6.51 14.16 5.96
N GLU A 155 -7.23 15.23 5.58
CA GLU A 155 -7.53 16.36 6.47
C GLU A 155 -8.41 15.96 7.67
N GLU A 156 -9.31 15.01 7.48
CA GLU A 156 -10.17 14.50 8.55
C GLU A 156 -9.36 13.64 9.52
N THR A 157 -8.46 12.78 9.01
CA THR A 157 -7.58 11.98 9.89
C THR A 157 -6.64 12.79 10.76
N LEU A 158 -6.26 14.00 10.34
CA LEU A 158 -5.42 14.90 11.14
C LEU A 158 -6.18 15.44 12.37
N ASN A 159 -7.51 15.41 12.35
CA ASN A 159 -8.37 15.89 13.45
C ASN A 159 -9.06 14.74 14.19
N LEU A 160 -8.77 13.49 13.82
CA LEU A 160 -9.33 12.32 14.49
C LEU A 160 -8.71 12.17 15.88
N HIS A 161 -9.57 11.90 16.86
CA HIS A 161 -9.19 11.55 18.23
C HIS A 161 -9.46 10.07 18.48
N PHE A 162 -8.67 9.48 19.37
CA PHE A 162 -8.83 8.08 19.73
C PHE A 162 -10.00 7.90 20.70
N ASP A 163 -10.98 7.09 20.29
CA ASP A 163 -12.08 6.64 21.13
C ASP A 163 -12.08 5.10 21.22
N ASP A 164 -12.00 4.56 22.44
CA ASP A 164 -12.02 3.13 22.70
C ASP A 164 -13.38 2.59 23.13
N ALA A 165 -14.44 3.40 23.08
CA ALA A 165 -15.80 2.97 23.43
C ALA A 165 -16.37 1.90 22.48
N HIS A 166 -16.02 1.97 21.18
CA HIS A 166 -16.56 1.11 20.13
C HIS A 166 -15.45 0.52 19.26
N LEU A 167 -14.58 -0.29 19.87
CA LEU A 167 -13.53 -0.99 19.14
C LEU A 167 -14.04 -2.28 18.50
N HIS A 168 -13.69 -2.46 17.23
CA HIS A 168 -13.98 -3.63 16.42
C HIS A 168 -12.71 -4.46 16.21
N HIS A 169 -12.87 -5.76 16.01
CA HIS A 169 -11.72 -6.63 15.79
C HIS A 169 -11.04 -6.33 14.45
N VAL A 170 -9.73 -6.05 14.49
CA VAL A 170 -8.87 -5.89 13.30
C VAL A 170 -7.59 -6.72 13.46
N ALA A 171 -7.33 -7.63 12.53
CA ALA A 171 -6.16 -8.51 12.54
C ALA A 171 -4.89 -7.79 12.05
N ALA A 172 -4.33 -6.87 12.85
CA ALA A 172 -3.13 -6.08 12.50
C ALA A 172 -1.79 -6.86 12.50
N LYS A 173 -1.81 -8.19 12.62
CA LYS A 173 -0.62 -9.05 12.45
C LYS A 173 -0.14 -9.11 10.99
N CYS A 174 -1.08 -8.99 10.05
CA CYS A 174 -0.80 -8.92 8.63
C CYS A 174 -1.56 -7.71 8.05
N GLY A 175 -0.87 -6.80 7.35
CA GLY A 175 -1.51 -5.62 6.76
C GLY A 175 -2.63 -6.00 5.78
N VAL A 176 -2.49 -7.13 5.08
CA VAL A 176 -3.52 -7.67 4.19
C VAL A 176 -4.78 -8.08 4.95
N PHE A 177 -4.65 -8.72 6.12
CA PHE A 177 -5.82 -9.09 6.92
C PHE A 177 -6.45 -7.88 7.60
N ALA A 178 -5.64 -6.94 8.10
CA ALA A 178 -6.15 -5.67 8.60
C ALA A 178 -6.99 -4.97 7.52
N GLU A 179 -6.46 -4.87 6.31
CA GLU A 179 -7.16 -4.32 5.15
C GLU A 179 -8.46 -5.06 4.81
N THR A 180 -8.50 -6.39 4.89
CA THR A 180 -9.72 -7.18 4.68
C THR A 180 -10.75 -6.91 5.76
N ASP A 181 -10.33 -6.87 7.03
CA ASP A 181 -11.21 -6.59 8.16
C ASP A 181 -11.80 -5.18 8.05
N ILE A 182 -10.98 -4.17 7.70
CA ILE A 182 -11.44 -2.79 7.46
C ILE A 182 -12.55 -2.76 6.41
N VAL A 183 -12.38 -3.45 5.27
CA VAL A 183 -13.41 -3.49 4.22
C VAL A 183 -14.71 -4.10 4.73
N ASN A 184 -14.63 -5.18 5.50
CA ASN A 184 -15.82 -5.84 6.06
C ASN A 184 -16.55 -4.92 7.04
N LEU A 185 -15.82 -4.16 7.85
CA LEU A 185 -16.40 -3.16 8.74
C LEU A 185 -17.11 -2.04 7.96
N VAL A 186 -16.48 -1.51 6.90
CA VAL A 186 -17.12 -0.51 6.02
C VAL A 186 -18.41 -1.05 5.42
N LYS A 187 -18.40 -2.30 4.91
CA LYS A 187 -19.57 -2.94 4.30
C LYS A 187 -20.72 -3.19 5.26
N THR A 188 -20.41 -3.44 6.53
CA THR A 188 -21.42 -3.61 7.58
C THR A 188 -21.96 -2.29 8.10
N GLY A 189 -21.49 -1.16 7.55
CA GLY A 189 -21.98 0.18 7.88
C GLY A 189 -21.38 0.77 9.15
N ILE A 190 -20.23 0.25 9.61
CA ILE A 190 -19.53 0.81 10.77
C ILE A 190 -18.94 2.19 10.41
N PRO A 191 -19.09 3.20 11.29
CA PRO A 191 -18.52 4.53 11.07
C PRO A 191 -17.00 4.54 10.87
N SER A 192 -16.54 5.39 9.96
CA SER A 192 -15.14 5.49 9.54
C SER A 192 -14.16 5.79 10.68
N ASP A 193 -14.56 6.63 11.63
CA ASP A 193 -13.83 6.98 12.85
C ASP A 193 -13.65 5.80 13.80
N GLU A 194 -14.71 5.00 14.03
CA GLU A 194 -14.63 3.76 14.83
C GLU A 194 -13.66 2.75 14.20
N ILE A 195 -13.72 2.61 12.88
CA ILE A 195 -12.83 1.71 12.13
C ILE A 195 -11.37 2.15 12.28
N MET A 196 -11.10 3.45 12.17
CA MET A 196 -9.74 3.98 12.30
C MET A 196 -9.20 3.87 13.75
N CYS A 197 -10.04 4.06 14.77
CA CYS A 197 -9.65 3.81 16.16
C CYS A 197 -9.34 2.32 16.39
N SER A 198 -10.17 1.43 15.84
CA SER A 198 -9.95 -0.03 15.87
C SER A 198 -8.62 -0.42 15.21
N LEU A 199 -8.27 0.22 14.09
CA LEU A 199 -6.98 0.02 13.44
C LEU A 199 -5.80 0.52 14.29
N ALA A 200 -5.87 1.73 14.85
CA ALA A 200 -4.83 2.27 15.72
C ALA A 200 -4.57 1.33 16.91
N ASP A 201 -5.65 0.88 17.56
CA ASP A 201 -5.57 -0.04 18.69
C ASP A 201 -4.84 -1.33 18.31
N ALA A 202 -5.26 -1.96 17.22
CA ALA A 202 -4.66 -3.19 16.74
C ALA A 202 -3.17 -3.02 16.38
N ILE A 203 -2.80 -1.89 15.75
CA ILE A 203 -1.40 -1.57 15.41
C ILE A 203 -0.56 -1.37 16.67
N VAL A 204 -1.04 -0.57 17.62
CA VAL A 204 -0.33 -0.26 18.87
C VAL A 204 -0.10 -1.52 19.69
N MET A 205 -1.17 -2.30 19.92
CA MET A 205 -1.10 -3.54 20.69
C MET A 205 -0.20 -4.58 20.03
N GLN A 206 -0.24 -4.70 18.71
CA GLN A 206 0.64 -5.59 17.96
C GLN A 206 2.12 -5.21 18.11
N ASN A 207 2.45 -3.92 18.01
CA ASN A 207 3.81 -3.42 18.19
C ASN A 207 4.30 -3.68 19.63
N LEU A 208 3.47 -3.40 20.64
CA LEU A 208 3.79 -3.67 22.05
C LEU A 208 3.99 -5.16 22.32
N SER A 209 3.18 -6.02 21.70
CA SER A 209 3.28 -7.47 21.88
C SER A 209 4.51 -8.08 21.20
N VAL A 210 4.83 -7.63 19.97
CA VAL A 210 5.84 -8.31 19.13
C VAL A 210 7.20 -7.63 19.18
N LEU A 211 7.26 -6.31 19.01
CA LEU A 211 8.55 -5.63 18.88
C LEU A 211 9.26 -5.53 20.23
N THR A 212 8.54 -5.44 21.34
CA THR A 212 9.21 -5.41 22.65
C THR A 212 10.01 -6.69 22.98
N ARG A 213 9.76 -7.80 22.27
CA ARG A 213 10.44 -9.10 22.45
C ARG A 213 10.51 -9.54 23.91
N GLY A 214 9.41 -9.35 24.64
CA GLY A 214 9.29 -9.69 26.06
C GLY A 214 9.92 -8.68 27.03
N ASN A 215 10.58 -7.63 26.55
CA ASN A 215 11.03 -6.52 27.40
C ASN A 215 9.88 -5.58 27.71
N THR A 216 9.94 -4.88 28.83
CA THR A 216 9.02 -3.77 29.14
C THR A 216 9.66 -2.46 28.73
N LEU A 217 8.90 -1.60 28.05
CA LEU A 217 9.32 -0.23 27.73
C LEU A 217 9.64 0.51 29.02
N ARG A 218 10.68 1.33 29.02
CA ARG A 218 11.02 2.19 30.16
C ARG A 218 10.34 3.54 29.96
N HIS A 219 9.89 4.15 31.06
CA HIS A 219 9.22 5.46 31.03
C HIS A 219 10.12 6.54 30.38
N LYS A 220 9.50 7.62 29.92
CA LYS A 220 10.05 8.53 28.90
C LYS A 220 10.21 7.82 27.55
N VAL A 221 9.06 7.49 26.95
CA VAL A 221 8.93 6.80 25.66
C VAL A 221 8.75 7.83 24.55
N LEU A 222 9.77 8.03 23.72
CA LEU A 222 9.67 8.94 22.58
C LEU A 222 8.88 8.29 21.45
N LEU A 223 7.86 8.96 20.94
CA LEU A 223 7.16 8.55 19.73
C LEU A 223 7.77 9.26 18.51
N LEU A 224 8.40 8.49 17.63
CA LEU A 224 9.13 9.00 16.45
C LEU A 224 8.51 8.51 15.14
N GLY A 225 8.93 9.14 14.03
CA GLY A 225 8.53 8.75 12.68
C GLY A 225 7.24 9.43 12.20
N GLY A 226 6.96 9.30 10.91
CA GLY A 226 5.89 10.05 10.21
C GLY A 226 4.50 9.86 10.84
N PRO A 227 3.96 8.63 10.91
CA PRO A 227 2.68 8.34 11.54
C PRO A 227 2.52 8.95 12.95
N ASN A 228 3.51 8.76 13.83
CA ASN A 228 3.47 9.32 15.18
C ASN A 228 3.58 10.85 15.19
N THR A 229 4.19 11.47 14.17
CA THR A 229 4.28 12.93 14.05
C THR A 229 2.96 13.54 13.61
N PHE A 230 2.26 12.91 12.66
CA PHE A 230 1.14 13.53 11.96
C PHE A 230 -0.25 13.04 12.37
N LEU A 231 -0.38 11.93 13.10
CA LEU A 231 -1.68 11.32 13.41
C LEU A 231 -2.01 11.38 14.92
N PRO A 232 -2.82 12.35 15.38
CA PRO A 232 -3.13 12.51 16.81
C PRO A 232 -3.81 11.31 17.45
N PHE A 233 -4.81 10.70 16.81
CA PHE A 233 -5.46 9.48 17.34
C PHE A 233 -4.47 8.34 17.60
N LEU A 234 -3.43 8.20 16.78
CA LEU A 234 -2.40 7.18 17.00
C LEU A 234 -1.54 7.52 18.24
N GLN A 235 -1.20 8.80 18.43
CA GLN A 235 -0.46 9.26 19.62
C GLN A 235 -1.28 9.03 20.90
N GLU A 236 -2.57 9.34 20.86
CA GLU A 236 -3.50 9.13 21.98
C GLU A 236 -3.64 7.64 22.31
N CYS A 237 -3.75 6.78 21.28
CA CYS A 237 -3.74 5.33 21.45
C CYS A 237 -2.46 4.83 22.13
N TRP A 238 -1.27 5.31 21.71
CA TRP A 238 -0.01 4.99 22.38
C TRP A 238 -0.01 5.42 23.85
N ARG A 239 -0.46 6.65 24.12
CA ARG A 239 -0.54 7.22 25.47
C ARG A 239 -1.51 6.48 26.39
N LYS A 240 -2.50 5.79 25.82
CA LYS A 240 -3.41 4.92 26.58
C LYS A 240 -2.85 3.52 26.79
N ARG A 241 -2.38 2.86 25.74
CA ARG A 241 -1.99 1.43 25.80
C ARG A 241 -0.64 1.18 26.47
N ILE A 242 0.30 2.11 26.42
CA ILE A 242 1.59 1.97 27.11
C ILE A 242 1.40 1.89 28.64
N PRO A 243 0.68 2.82 29.30
CA PRO A 243 0.37 2.73 30.73
C PRO A 243 -0.36 1.45 31.12
N GLU A 244 -1.37 1.03 30.36
CA GLU A 244 -2.08 -0.24 30.59
C GLU A 244 -1.11 -1.43 30.56
N THR A 245 -0.21 -1.46 29.57
CA THR A 245 0.83 -2.49 29.47
C THR A 245 1.82 -2.43 30.64
N TRP A 246 2.14 -1.24 31.15
CA TRP A 246 2.98 -1.09 32.34
C TRP A 246 2.28 -1.64 33.59
N ASP A 247 1.01 -1.30 33.80
CA ASP A 247 0.21 -1.77 34.93
C ASP A 247 0.05 -3.31 34.88
N GLU A 248 -0.26 -3.89 33.71
CA GLU A 248 -0.34 -5.35 33.51
C GLU A 248 0.98 -6.07 33.85
N ARG A 249 2.11 -5.45 33.53
CA ARG A 249 3.45 -6.01 33.78
C ARG A 249 4.02 -5.64 35.14
N GLY A 250 3.28 -4.89 35.96
CA GLY A 250 3.75 -4.41 37.27
C GLY A 250 4.99 -3.51 37.18
N TYR A 251 5.12 -2.74 36.10
CA TYR A 251 6.20 -1.77 35.94
C TYR A 251 5.87 -0.48 36.69
N ASP A 252 6.75 -0.07 37.60
CA ASP A 252 6.60 1.18 38.35
C ASP A 252 7.05 2.36 37.47
N TYR A 253 6.08 3.19 37.08
CA TYR A 253 6.29 4.43 36.31
C TYR A 253 5.74 5.64 37.08
N PRO A 254 6.29 6.85 36.87
CA PRO A 254 5.85 8.03 37.60
C PRO A 254 4.41 8.41 37.24
N LYS A 255 3.43 8.12 38.10
CA LYS A 255 2.00 8.39 37.83
C LYS A 255 1.60 9.85 38.08
N ASP A 256 2.48 10.62 38.71
CA ASP A 256 2.33 12.04 39.02
C ASP A 256 2.80 12.98 37.90
N VAL A 257 3.47 12.44 36.88
CA VAL A 257 3.93 13.17 35.71
C VAL A 257 2.85 13.11 34.61
N PRO A 258 2.53 14.23 33.93
CA PRO A 258 1.60 14.22 32.79
C PRO A 258 2.01 13.19 31.73
N ILE A 259 1.02 12.51 31.15
CA ILE A 259 1.29 11.39 30.23
C ILE A 259 2.00 11.86 28.96
N GLU A 260 1.76 13.10 28.54
CA GLU A 260 2.41 13.75 27.39
C GLU A 260 3.91 14.01 27.64
N GLU A 261 4.33 14.17 28.90
CA GLU A 261 5.74 14.30 29.27
C GLU A 261 6.42 12.92 29.38
N LEU A 262 5.68 11.89 29.79
CA LEU A 262 6.17 10.50 29.82
C LEU A 262 6.22 9.86 28.45
N ILE A 263 5.34 10.27 27.54
CA ILE A 263 5.22 9.73 26.19
C ILE A 263 5.11 10.91 25.20
N PRO A 264 6.21 11.68 25.02
CA PRO A 264 6.21 12.83 24.15
C PRO A 264 6.37 12.45 22.68
N VAL A 265 5.79 13.27 21.81
CA VAL A 265 6.18 13.37 20.41
C VAL A 265 7.09 14.59 20.32
N PRO A 266 8.42 14.43 20.19
CA PRO A 266 9.32 15.57 20.20
C PRO A 266 9.18 16.40 18.92
N GLU A 267 9.61 17.66 18.98
CA GLU A 267 9.75 18.49 17.79
C GLU A 267 10.65 17.77 16.76
N ASN A 268 10.28 17.86 15.48
CA ASN A 268 10.98 17.19 14.39
C ASN A 268 11.06 15.66 14.52
N ALA A 269 10.10 15.01 15.19
CA ALA A 269 10.03 13.55 15.38
C ALA A 269 10.23 12.73 14.08
N ALA A 270 9.87 13.27 12.92
CA ALA A 270 10.06 12.63 11.61
C ALA A 270 11.51 12.70 11.07
N LEU A 271 12.40 13.50 11.68
CA LEU A 271 13.75 13.81 11.19
C LEU A 271 14.89 13.15 11.99
N TYR A 272 14.56 12.35 13.02
CA TYR A 272 15.55 11.83 13.98
C TYR A 272 16.61 10.94 13.32
N ALA A 273 16.24 10.12 12.33
CA ALA A 273 17.20 9.31 11.59
C ALA A 273 18.20 10.18 10.80
N ALA A 274 17.71 11.22 10.09
CA ALA A 274 18.56 12.13 9.34
C ALA A 274 19.50 12.93 10.26
N TYR A 275 18.97 13.49 11.36
CA TYR A 275 19.77 14.18 12.38
C TYR A 275 20.79 13.26 13.05
N GLY A 276 20.39 12.04 13.36
CA GLY A 276 21.25 10.99 13.90
C GLY A 276 22.43 10.64 13.00
N ALA A 277 22.22 10.61 11.68
CA ALA A 277 23.29 10.40 10.71
C ALA A 277 24.34 11.52 10.77
N VAL A 278 23.90 12.77 11.02
CA VAL A 278 24.82 13.90 11.28
C VAL A 278 25.59 13.70 12.57
N MET A 279 24.92 13.35 13.67
CA MET A 279 25.58 13.10 14.96
C MET A 279 26.62 11.99 14.86
N TYR A 280 26.34 10.94 14.08
CA TYR A 280 27.33 9.91 13.76
C TYR A 280 28.53 10.52 13.02
N GLY A 281 28.28 11.33 11.99
CA GLY A 281 29.30 12.00 11.21
C GLY A 281 30.21 12.96 12.01
N MET A 282 29.69 13.58 13.07
CA MET A 282 30.50 14.40 13.98
C MET A 282 31.59 13.61 14.71
N HIS A 283 31.41 12.31 14.90
CA HIS A 283 32.41 11.41 15.52
C HIS A 283 33.39 10.81 14.49
N GLU A 284 33.13 11.01 13.19
CA GLU A 284 33.97 10.51 12.11
C GLU A 284 35.05 11.53 11.71
N PRO A 285 36.24 11.08 11.25
CA PRO A 285 37.29 11.97 10.76
C PRO A 285 36.78 12.93 9.68
N ALA A 286 37.30 14.17 9.63
CA ALA A 286 36.88 15.19 8.67
C ALA A 286 36.98 14.76 7.19
N SER A 287 37.84 13.78 6.88
CA SER A 287 38.01 13.20 5.53
C SER A 287 36.89 12.23 5.12
N VAL A 288 35.93 11.95 6.00
CA VAL A 288 34.88 10.93 5.79
C VAL A 288 33.55 11.60 5.48
N GLY A 289 32.86 11.08 4.46
CA GLY A 289 31.58 11.59 3.99
C GLY A 289 31.69 12.98 3.37
N VAL A 290 32.77 13.25 2.63
CA VAL A 290 32.98 14.54 1.98
C VAL A 290 32.05 14.62 0.77
N TYR A 291 31.17 15.61 0.76
CA TYR A 291 30.19 15.78 -0.31
C TYR A 291 30.88 16.12 -1.64
N GLU A 292 30.63 15.33 -2.68
CA GLU A 292 31.32 15.44 -3.98
C GLU A 292 30.57 16.27 -5.03
N GLY A 293 29.41 16.83 -4.67
CA GLY A 293 28.55 17.58 -5.59
C GLY A 293 27.43 16.73 -6.22
N LEU A 294 26.76 17.30 -7.23
CA LEU A 294 25.53 16.72 -7.81
C LEU A 294 25.77 15.84 -9.04
N ASP A 295 26.95 15.87 -9.64
CA ASP A 295 27.18 15.25 -10.95
C ASP A 295 27.10 13.72 -10.89
N GLY A 296 27.61 13.11 -9.80
CA GLY A 296 27.47 11.67 -9.55
C GLY A 296 26.01 11.25 -9.44
N LEU A 297 25.19 12.01 -8.70
CA LEU A 297 23.76 11.75 -8.56
C LEU A 297 22.99 11.95 -9.88
N ARG A 298 23.29 13.01 -10.64
CA ARG A 298 22.68 13.24 -11.96
C ARG A 298 22.98 12.09 -12.91
N ARG A 299 24.24 11.64 -12.96
CA ARG A 299 24.66 10.50 -13.78
C ARG A 299 24.01 9.19 -13.33
N TYR A 300 23.86 8.99 -12.02
CA TYR A 300 23.14 7.84 -11.47
C TYR A 300 21.68 7.80 -11.98
N ILE A 301 21.01 8.95 -12.04
CA ILE A 301 19.64 9.07 -12.54
C ILE A 301 19.56 8.83 -14.06
N THR A 302 20.50 9.36 -14.86
CA THR A 302 20.43 9.33 -16.33
C THR A 302 21.05 8.11 -16.99
N GLU A 303 22.19 7.62 -16.50
CA GLU A 303 23.03 6.61 -17.16
C GLU A 303 23.15 5.31 -16.36
N GLY A 304 23.19 5.40 -15.01
CA GLY A 304 23.52 4.27 -14.14
C GLY A 304 22.45 3.19 -13.97
N ARG A 305 21.20 3.45 -14.37
CA ARG A 305 20.07 2.51 -14.21
C ARG A 305 20.18 1.30 -15.15
N LYS A 306 20.26 1.51 -16.47
CA LYS A 306 20.13 0.42 -17.45
C LYS A 306 21.28 -0.59 -17.41
N GLU A 307 22.53 -0.13 -17.27
CA GLU A 307 23.70 -1.01 -17.23
C GLU A 307 23.73 -1.90 -15.98
N ARG A 308 23.25 -1.41 -14.84
CA ARG A 308 23.27 -2.14 -13.57
C ARG A 308 22.07 -3.08 -13.41
N LEU A 309 20.91 -2.70 -13.95
CA LEU A 309 19.68 -3.51 -13.89
C LEU A 309 19.70 -4.67 -14.88
N GLY A 310 20.42 -4.56 -16.00
CA GLY A 310 20.47 -5.58 -17.06
C GLY A 310 20.91 -6.99 -16.61
N GLU A 311 21.67 -7.11 -15.52
CA GLU A 311 22.08 -8.42 -14.97
C GLU A 311 20.99 -9.11 -14.12
N SER A 312 20.03 -8.35 -13.59
CA SER A 312 18.97 -8.84 -12.68
C SER A 312 17.55 -8.75 -13.27
N ALA A 313 17.35 -7.93 -14.30
CA ALA A 313 16.08 -7.73 -14.97
C ALA A 313 15.70 -8.88 -15.92
N GLY A 314 14.39 -9.12 -16.04
CA GLY A 314 13.78 -9.95 -17.07
C GLY A 314 13.39 -9.12 -18.31
N PRO A 315 12.93 -9.79 -19.38
CA PRO A 315 12.45 -9.11 -20.58
C PRO A 315 11.19 -8.29 -20.29
N PRO A 316 10.92 -7.24 -21.09
CA PRO A 316 9.66 -6.49 -21.02
C PRO A 316 8.45 -7.35 -21.40
N LEU A 317 7.23 -6.80 -21.27
CA LEU A 317 6.00 -7.49 -21.69
C LEU A 317 5.93 -7.69 -23.21
N ALA A 318 6.43 -6.73 -23.99
CA ALA A 318 6.62 -6.80 -25.44
C ALA A 318 8.00 -6.25 -25.78
N ARG A 319 8.72 -6.88 -26.72
CA ARG A 319 10.08 -6.50 -27.10
C ARG A 319 10.11 -5.27 -28.00
N ASP A 320 9.07 -5.07 -28.81
CA ASP A 320 8.92 -3.98 -29.74
C ASP A 320 7.44 -3.69 -30.04
N GLU A 321 7.18 -2.58 -30.73
CA GLU A 321 5.83 -2.14 -31.12
C GLU A 321 5.12 -3.19 -31.98
N LEU A 322 5.85 -3.93 -32.82
CA LEU A 322 5.25 -4.93 -33.70
C LEU A 322 4.74 -6.15 -32.90
N GLU A 323 5.49 -6.60 -31.90
CA GLU A 323 5.05 -7.67 -30.99
C GLU A 323 3.83 -7.21 -30.17
N LEU A 324 3.80 -5.96 -29.72
CA LEU A 324 2.65 -5.39 -29.02
C LEU A 324 1.40 -5.33 -29.92
N GLU A 325 1.52 -4.83 -31.14
CA GLU A 325 0.41 -4.78 -32.11
C GLU A 325 -0.15 -6.19 -32.39
N GLN A 326 0.72 -7.18 -32.56
CA GLN A 326 0.31 -8.58 -32.77
C GLN A 326 -0.42 -9.15 -31.54
N PHE A 327 0.08 -8.87 -30.34
CA PHE A 327 -0.55 -9.29 -29.09
C PHE A 327 -1.94 -8.67 -28.94
N LEU A 328 -2.07 -7.36 -29.11
CA LEU A 328 -3.35 -6.67 -29.05
C LEU A 328 -4.31 -7.20 -30.11
N GLY A 329 -3.86 -7.41 -31.35
CA GLY A 329 -4.68 -8.00 -32.41
C GLY A 329 -5.21 -9.40 -32.10
N ALA A 330 -4.44 -10.21 -31.36
CA ALA A 330 -4.82 -11.58 -31.00
C ALA A 330 -5.77 -11.66 -29.79
N TYR A 331 -5.66 -10.73 -28.83
CA TYR A 331 -6.34 -10.82 -27.53
C TYR A 331 -7.32 -9.67 -27.24
N HIS A 332 -7.49 -8.71 -28.15
CA HIS A 332 -8.44 -7.60 -27.98
C HIS A 332 -9.88 -8.10 -27.85
N VAL A 333 -10.53 -7.77 -26.73
CA VAL A 333 -11.94 -8.09 -26.48
C VAL A 333 -12.83 -7.15 -27.31
N PRO A 334 -13.76 -7.65 -28.13
CA PRO A 334 -14.68 -6.81 -28.90
C PRO A 334 -15.48 -5.87 -27.98
N MET A 335 -15.61 -4.60 -28.39
CA MET A 335 -16.47 -3.66 -27.65
C MET A 335 -17.93 -4.08 -27.78
N PHE A 336 -18.63 -4.09 -26.66
CA PHE A 336 -20.08 -4.28 -26.65
C PHE A 336 -20.77 -3.09 -27.32
N VAL A 337 -21.66 -3.38 -28.26
CA VAL A 337 -22.51 -2.39 -28.93
C VAL A 337 -23.94 -2.62 -28.48
N GLU A 338 -24.57 -1.60 -27.92
CA GLU A 338 -25.96 -1.68 -27.53
C GLU A 338 -26.84 -1.93 -28.75
N PRO A 339 -27.76 -2.92 -28.70
CA PRO A 339 -28.69 -3.14 -29.79
C PRO A 339 -29.62 -1.94 -29.96
N GLU A 340 -30.04 -1.68 -31.19
CA GLU A 340 -31.11 -0.72 -31.47
C GLU A 340 -32.45 -1.30 -31.00
N LEU A 341 -33.12 -0.56 -30.12
CA LEU A 341 -34.41 -0.94 -29.57
C LEU A 341 -35.50 -0.10 -30.22
N VAL A 342 -36.46 -0.77 -30.86
CA VAL A 342 -37.56 -0.14 -31.62
C VAL A 342 -38.89 -0.10 -30.87
N SER A 343 -39.03 -0.85 -29.77
CA SER A 343 -40.27 -0.91 -28.99
C SER A 343 -40.34 0.19 -27.94
N LYS A 344 -41.54 0.77 -27.74
CA LYS A 344 -41.82 1.71 -26.65
C LYS A 344 -41.79 1.05 -25.26
N THR A 345 -42.04 -0.25 -25.20
CA THR A 345 -41.96 -1.04 -23.96
C THR A 345 -41.11 -2.26 -24.22
N VAL A 346 -40.08 -2.46 -23.39
CA VAL A 346 -39.16 -3.59 -23.51
C VAL A 346 -39.20 -4.38 -22.22
N ARG A 347 -39.43 -5.69 -22.36
CA ARG A 347 -39.47 -6.64 -21.25
C ARG A 347 -38.05 -7.07 -20.93
N VAL A 348 -37.64 -6.95 -19.66
CA VAL A 348 -36.25 -7.14 -19.26
C VAL A 348 -36.12 -7.92 -17.96
N VAL A 349 -34.99 -8.60 -17.80
CA VAL A 349 -34.50 -9.09 -16.51
C VAL A 349 -33.29 -8.26 -16.09
N ILE A 350 -33.22 -7.88 -14.82
CA ILE A 350 -32.10 -7.12 -14.27
C ILE A 350 -31.14 -8.07 -13.57
N GLY A 351 -29.86 -7.98 -13.90
CA GLY A 351 -28.78 -8.60 -13.12
C GLY A 351 -27.94 -7.52 -12.46
N LEU A 352 -27.70 -7.64 -11.14
CA LEU A 352 -26.87 -6.73 -10.36
C LEU A 352 -25.77 -7.52 -9.63
N ASP A 353 -24.52 -7.15 -9.87
CA ASP A 353 -23.35 -7.65 -9.15
C ASP A 353 -22.81 -6.53 -8.25
N GLY A 354 -23.06 -6.67 -6.94
CA GLY A 354 -22.55 -5.78 -5.91
C GLY A 354 -21.18 -6.23 -5.42
N GLY A 355 -20.14 -5.96 -6.20
CA GLY A 355 -18.77 -6.36 -5.90
C GLY A 355 -18.08 -5.50 -4.83
N SER A 356 -16.91 -5.94 -4.38
CA SER A 356 -16.14 -5.25 -3.34
C SER A 356 -15.41 -3.98 -3.82
N THR A 357 -15.01 -3.95 -5.10
CA THR A 357 -14.31 -2.82 -5.72
C THR A 357 -15.16 -2.10 -6.77
N SER A 358 -16.14 -2.79 -7.35
CA SER A 358 -17.03 -2.23 -8.36
C SER A 358 -18.40 -2.89 -8.32
N SER A 359 -19.40 -2.12 -8.69
CA SER A 359 -20.78 -2.55 -8.83
C SER A 359 -21.17 -2.52 -10.31
N LYS A 360 -21.92 -3.53 -10.76
CA LYS A 360 -22.25 -3.72 -12.18
C LYS A 360 -23.72 -4.09 -12.32
N ALA A 361 -24.38 -3.54 -13.33
CA ALA A 361 -25.77 -3.86 -13.63
C ALA A 361 -25.94 -4.13 -15.13
N VAL A 362 -26.78 -5.10 -15.47
CA VAL A 362 -27.15 -5.43 -16.86
C VAL A 362 -28.66 -5.55 -17.01
N LEU A 363 -29.17 -5.11 -18.17
CA LEU A 363 -30.51 -5.42 -18.64
C LEU A 363 -30.42 -6.53 -19.69
N LEU A 364 -31.06 -7.65 -19.43
CA LEU A 364 -31.18 -8.76 -20.38
C LEU A 364 -32.56 -8.78 -21.03
N SER A 365 -32.64 -9.18 -22.29
CA SER A 365 -33.90 -9.54 -22.95
C SER A 365 -34.44 -10.88 -22.43
N GLU A 366 -35.66 -11.25 -22.81
CA GLU A 366 -36.24 -12.56 -22.49
C GLU A 366 -35.44 -13.73 -23.09
N GLU A 367 -34.72 -13.47 -24.19
CA GLU A 367 -33.86 -14.42 -24.88
C GLU A 367 -32.44 -14.51 -24.28
N GLY A 368 -32.13 -13.68 -23.28
CA GLY A 368 -30.83 -13.65 -22.62
C GLY A 368 -29.79 -12.73 -23.26
N GLU A 369 -30.19 -11.88 -24.21
CA GLU A 369 -29.29 -10.92 -24.87
C GLU A 369 -29.06 -9.68 -24.00
N VAL A 370 -27.81 -9.20 -23.91
CA VAL A 370 -27.49 -7.98 -23.17
C VAL A 370 -27.98 -6.76 -23.94
N LEU A 371 -28.93 -6.03 -23.38
CA LEU A 371 -29.50 -4.82 -23.98
C LEU A 371 -28.77 -3.55 -23.54
N MET A 372 -28.32 -3.52 -22.29
CA MET A 372 -27.63 -2.38 -21.71
C MET A 372 -26.79 -2.83 -20.52
N LYS A 373 -25.67 -2.15 -20.28
CA LYS A 373 -24.80 -2.36 -19.11
C LYS A 373 -24.47 -1.03 -18.45
N ALA A 374 -24.27 -1.08 -17.14
CA ALA A 374 -23.75 0.01 -16.32
C ALA A 374 -22.67 -0.54 -15.38
N TYR A 375 -21.64 0.27 -15.12
CA TYR A 375 -20.50 -0.08 -14.29
C TYR A 375 -20.08 1.15 -13.50
N THR A 376 -19.80 0.97 -12.21
CA THR A 376 -19.22 2.03 -11.37
C THR A 376 -18.20 1.44 -10.43
N LEU A 377 -17.13 2.19 -10.13
CA LEU A 377 -16.25 1.86 -9.01
C LEU A 377 -17.02 2.09 -7.70
N SER A 378 -16.82 1.19 -6.74
CA SER A 378 -17.51 1.24 -5.45
C SER A 378 -17.08 2.48 -4.68
N LYS A 379 -18.05 3.22 -4.15
CA LYS A 379 -17.81 4.39 -3.29
C LYS A 379 -17.90 4.04 -1.80
N GLY A 380 -17.85 2.74 -1.47
CA GLY A 380 -17.96 2.23 -0.10
C GLY A 380 -19.40 2.06 0.41
N ASN A 381 -20.41 2.53 -0.34
CA ASN A 381 -21.82 2.36 0.02
C ASN A 381 -22.58 1.59 -1.07
N PRO A 382 -22.81 0.27 -0.89
CA PRO A 382 -23.39 -0.58 -1.94
C PRO A 382 -24.83 -0.20 -2.31
N ILE A 383 -25.60 0.35 -1.36
CA ILE A 383 -26.98 0.79 -1.60
C ILE A 383 -26.97 2.03 -2.51
N GLN A 384 -26.08 2.98 -2.22
CA GLN A 384 -25.96 4.20 -3.01
C GLN A 384 -25.44 3.89 -4.43
N ASP A 385 -24.42 3.04 -4.55
CA ASP A 385 -23.89 2.60 -5.85
C ASP A 385 -24.97 1.92 -6.71
N SER A 386 -25.81 1.08 -6.09
CA SER A 386 -26.90 0.40 -6.78
C SER A 386 -28.00 1.35 -7.24
N LYS A 387 -28.35 2.36 -6.42
CA LYS A 387 -29.29 3.42 -6.82
C LYS A 387 -28.79 4.20 -8.03
N GLU A 388 -27.50 4.52 -8.06
CA GLU A 388 -26.88 5.25 -9.16
C GLU A 388 -26.90 4.42 -10.45
N LEU A 389 -26.48 3.15 -10.40
CA LEU A 389 -26.49 2.25 -11.55
C LEU A 389 -27.89 2.04 -12.12
N LEU A 390 -28.86 1.70 -11.28
CA LEU A 390 -30.25 1.48 -11.71
C LEU A 390 -30.89 2.78 -12.22
N GLY A 391 -30.55 3.91 -11.59
CA GLY A 391 -30.95 5.24 -12.02
C GLY A 391 -30.41 5.59 -13.41
N GLU A 392 -29.13 5.28 -13.68
CA GLU A 392 -28.49 5.45 -14.98
C GLU A 392 -29.18 4.61 -16.05
N LEU A 393 -29.33 3.30 -15.83
CA LEU A 393 -29.98 2.39 -16.79
C LEU A 393 -31.39 2.86 -17.14
N ARG A 394 -32.21 3.18 -16.13
CA ARG A 394 -33.57 3.70 -16.33
C ARG A 394 -33.56 5.05 -17.07
N GLY A 395 -32.65 5.96 -16.71
CA GLY A 395 -32.52 7.27 -17.34
C GLY A 395 -32.18 7.16 -18.83
N ARG A 396 -31.23 6.29 -19.17
CA ARG A 396 -30.80 6.04 -20.56
C ARG A 396 -31.90 5.40 -21.40
N MET A 397 -32.67 4.47 -20.83
CA MET A 397 -33.83 3.88 -21.53
C MET A 397 -34.94 4.91 -21.76
N ARG A 398 -35.25 5.73 -20.76
CA ARG A 398 -36.22 6.83 -20.91
C ARG A 398 -35.79 7.89 -21.93
N ALA A 399 -34.50 8.21 -22.00
CA ALA A 399 -33.96 9.11 -23.02
C ALA A 399 -34.15 8.57 -24.45
N LYS A 400 -34.17 7.23 -24.61
CA LYS A 400 -34.55 6.55 -25.86
C LYS A 400 -36.07 6.47 -26.08
N GLY A 401 -36.89 6.99 -25.17
CA GLY A 401 -38.35 6.92 -25.22
C GLY A 401 -38.93 5.54 -24.90
N ILE A 402 -38.18 4.72 -24.14
CA ILE A 402 -38.51 3.33 -23.82
C ILE A 402 -38.87 3.22 -22.34
N GLU A 403 -40.00 2.57 -22.06
CA GLU A 403 -40.39 2.11 -20.73
C GLU A 403 -39.98 0.66 -20.51
N LEU A 404 -39.52 0.34 -19.30
CA LEU A 404 -39.09 -1.01 -18.92
C LEU A 404 -40.24 -1.77 -18.26
N ASP A 405 -40.49 -2.99 -18.73
CA ASP A 405 -41.30 -4.00 -18.05
C ASP A 405 -40.36 -5.01 -17.39
N VAL A 406 -40.09 -4.86 -16.10
CA VAL A 406 -39.11 -5.66 -15.38
C VAL A 406 -39.75 -6.97 -14.92
N LEU A 407 -39.30 -8.08 -15.48
CA LEU A 407 -39.83 -9.42 -15.23
C LEU A 407 -39.18 -10.11 -14.03
N GLY A 408 -37.96 -9.69 -13.70
CA GLY A 408 -37.23 -10.23 -12.56
C GLY A 408 -35.94 -9.46 -12.28
N PHE A 409 -35.45 -9.61 -11.06
CA PHE A 409 -34.25 -9.01 -10.55
C PHE A 409 -33.39 -10.07 -9.85
N GLY A 410 -32.21 -10.34 -10.41
CA GLY A 410 -31.18 -11.17 -9.78
C GLY A 410 -30.06 -10.33 -9.17
N ALA A 411 -29.64 -10.67 -7.96
CA ALA A 411 -28.49 -10.09 -7.28
C ALA A 411 -27.41 -11.15 -7.02
N THR A 412 -26.14 -10.74 -7.06
CA THR A 412 -24.96 -11.54 -6.70
C THR A 412 -23.85 -10.63 -6.16
N GLY A 413 -22.77 -11.23 -5.67
CA GLY A 413 -21.58 -10.55 -5.17
C GLY A 413 -21.63 -10.30 -3.66
N TYR A 414 -20.66 -9.53 -3.16
CA TYR A 414 -20.49 -9.29 -1.72
C TYR A 414 -21.66 -8.56 -1.06
N ALA A 415 -22.37 -7.72 -1.82
CA ALA A 415 -23.49 -6.96 -1.30
C ALA A 415 -24.84 -7.66 -1.52
N ALA A 416 -24.86 -8.91 -2.04
CA ALA A 416 -26.10 -9.55 -2.48
C ALA A 416 -27.18 -9.62 -1.38
N ASP A 417 -26.82 -9.95 -0.14
CA ASP A 417 -27.76 -10.04 0.98
C ASP A 417 -28.40 -8.67 1.31
N VAL A 418 -27.59 -7.61 1.32
CA VAL A 418 -28.07 -6.24 1.53
C VAL A 418 -28.96 -5.79 0.36
N LEU A 419 -28.59 -6.16 -0.86
CA LEU A 419 -29.33 -5.82 -2.07
C LEU A 419 -30.66 -6.57 -2.15
N GLU A 420 -30.70 -7.83 -1.75
CA GLU A 420 -31.93 -8.63 -1.66
C GLU A 420 -33.00 -7.91 -0.85
N GLU A 421 -32.65 -7.42 0.34
CA GLU A 421 -33.58 -6.66 1.18
C GLU A 421 -33.88 -5.26 0.63
N CYS A 422 -32.86 -4.53 0.16
CA CYS A 422 -33.01 -3.12 -0.21
C CYS A 422 -33.72 -2.88 -1.54
N VAL A 423 -33.49 -3.76 -2.53
CA VAL A 423 -34.08 -3.65 -3.88
C VAL A 423 -35.17 -4.68 -4.14
N CYS A 424 -35.48 -5.53 -3.14
CA CYS A 424 -36.44 -6.63 -3.27
C CYS A 424 -36.06 -7.56 -4.44
N ALA A 425 -34.80 -8.00 -4.49
CA ALA A 425 -34.35 -8.91 -5.55
C ALA A 425 -35.15 -10.22 -5.48
N ASP A 426 -35.59 -10.74 -6.63
CA ASP A 426 -36.35 -11.99 -6.70
C ASP A 426 -35.47 -13.21 -6.41
N VAL A 427 -34.16 -13.10 -6.69
CA VAL A 427 -33.19 -14.16 -6.44
C VAL A 427 -31.83 -13.59 -6.04
N ASN A 428 -31.26 -14.15 -4.97
CA ASN A 428 -29.88 -13.98 -4.57
C ASN A 428 -29.09 -15.23 -5.01
N ILE A 429 -28.28 -15.08 -6.06
CA ILE A 429 -27.52 -16.18 -6.66
C ILE A 429 -26.09 -16.14 -6.14
N VAL A 430 -25.56 -17.31 -5.79
CA VAL A 430 -24.15 -17.46 -5.44
C VAL A 430 -23.29 -17.11 -6.66
N GLU A 431 -22.33 -16.20 -6.49
CA GLU A 431 -21.50 -15.65 -7.56
C GLU A 431 -20.81 -16.71 -8.44
N THR A 432 -20.33 -17.80 -7.85
CA THR A 432 -19.72 -18.90 -8.61
C THR A 432 -20.69 -19.55 -9.60
N VAL A 433 -21.97 -19.64 -9.24
CA VAL A 433 -23.03 -20.17 -10.12
C VAL A 433 -23.33 -19.16 -11.23
N ALA A 434 -23.37 -17.85 -10.93
CA ALA A 434 -23.56 -16.82 -11.95
C ALA A 434 -22.41 -16.81 -12.99
N HIS A 435 -21.16 -16.95 -12.54
CA HIS A 435 -19.99 -17.11 -13.42
C HIS A 435 -20.10 -18.37 -14.30
N MET A 436 -20.46 -19.50 -13.70
CA MET A 436 -20.68 -20.76 -14.43
C MET A 436 -21.76 -20.61 -15.50
N MET A 437 -22.93 -20.10 -15.13
CA MET A 437 -24.06 -19.94 -16.06
C MET A 437 -23.71 -19.05 -17.24
N SER A 438 -23.04 -17.91 -16.99
CA SER A 438 -22.61 -17.00 -18.06
C SER A 438 -21.55 -17.63 -18.96
N ALA A 439 -20.54 -18.30 -18.40
CA ALA A 439 -19.49 -18.94 -19.19
C ALA A 439 -20.04 -20.08 -20.05
N THR A 440 -20.88 -20.96 -19.50
CA THR A 440 -21.50 -22.05 -20.24
C THR A 440 -22.47 -21.54 -21.31
N HIS A 441 -23.20 -20.45 -21.05
CA HIS A 441 -24.08 -19.84 -22.04
C HIS A 441 -23.33 -19.33 -23.29
N TYR A 442 -22.26 -18.55 -23.10
CA TYR A 442 -21.52 -17.94 -24.21
C TYR A 442 -20.52 -18.89 -24.89
N PHE A 443 -19.92 -19.81 -24.12
CA PHE A 443 -18.82 -20.63 -24.59
C PHE A 443 -19.15 -22.13 -24.64
N GLY A 444 -20.30 -22.58 -24.16
CA GLY A 444 -20.66 -24.00 -24.16
C GLY A 444 -19.75 -24.81 -23.23
N ASP A 445 -19.12 -25.86 -23.77
CA ASP A 445 -18.21 -26.71 -23.01
C ASP A 445 -16.91 -25.95 -22.66
N VAL A 446 -16.71 -25.68 -21.37
CA VAL A 446 -15.59 -24.94 -20.78
C VAL A 446 -14.93 -25.83 -19.74
N ASP A 447 -13.60 -25.85 -19.68
CA ASP A 447 -12.87 -26.67 -18.69
C ASP A 447 -12.57 -25.88 -17.40
N VAL A 448 -12.22 -24.60 -17.54
CA VAL A 448 -11.81 -23.75 -16.42
C VAL A 448 -12.38 -22.34 -16.58
N ILE A 449 -12.96 -21.81 -15.50
CA ILE A 449 -13.34 -20.41 -15.39
C ILE A 449 -12.41 -19.76 -14.35
N CYS A 450 -11.72 -18.69 -14.72
CA CYS A 450 -10.82 -17.95 -13.85
C CYS A 450 -11.31 -16.51 -13.73
N ASP A 451 -12.03 -16.25 -12.64
CA ASP A 451 -12.46 -14.91 -12.24
C ASP A 451 -11.40 -14.28 -11.33
N ILE A 452 -10.89 -13.11 -11.73
CA ILE A 452 -10.03 -12.28 -10.89
C ILE A 452 -10.79 -10.99 -10.58
N GLY A 453 -11.36 -10.96 -9.38
CA GLY A 453 -12.01 -9.79 -8.82
C GLY A 453 -11.02 -8.82 -8.17
N GLY A 454 -11.57 -7.76 -7.57
CA GLY A 454 -10.77 -6.81 -6.80
C GLY A 454 -10.16 -7.46 -5.56
N GLN A 455 -10.95 -8.19 -4.77
CA GLN A 455 -10.48 -8.76 -3.49
C GLN A 455 -10.33 -10.28 -3.50
N ASP A 456 -10.89 -10.96 -4.49
CA ASP A 456 -10.84 -12.41 -4.55
C ASP A 456 -10.44 -12.94 -5.93
N ILE A 457 -10.05 -14.21 -5.91
CA ILE A 457 -9.71 -15.00 -7.09
C ILE A 457 -10.55 -16.26 -6.99
N LYS A 458 -11.29 -16.57 -8.05
CA LYS A 458 -12.15 -17.74 -8.14
C LYS A 458 -11.75 -18.55 -9.37
N VAL A 459 -11.24 -19.75 -9.15
CA VAL A 459 -10.90 -20.67 -10.23
C VAL A 459 -11.82 -21.87 -10.13
N LEU A 460 -12.78 -21.95 -11.06
CA LEU A 460 -13.77 -23.01 -11.16
C LEU A 460 -13.28 -24.06 -12.15
N PHE A 461 -13.33 -25.32 -11.76
CA PHE A 461 -13.02 -26.46 -12.60
C PHE A 461 -14.32 -27.15 -12.99
N MET A 462 -14.55 -27.23 -14.29
CA MET A 462 -15.81 -27.68 -14.86
C MET A 462 -15.74 -29.16 -15.25
N GLU A 463 -16.86 -29.85 -15.18
CA GLU A 463 -17.03 -31.21 -15.69
C GLU A 463 -18.49 -31.39 -16.14
N ASN A 464 -18.70 -31.77 -17.40
CA ASN A 464 -20.04 -31.97 -17.97
C ASN A 464 -20.96 -30.73 -17.88
N GLY A 465 -20.41 -29.52 -18.00
CA GLY A 465 -21.16 -28.26 -17.94
C GLY A 465 -21.45 -27.73 -16.53
N ASP A 466 -21.05 -28.46 -15.47
CA ASP A 466 -21.23 -28.08 -14.07
C ASP A 466 -19.89 -27.90 -13.34
N ILE A 467 -19.89 -27.16 -12.23
CA ILE A 467 -18.71 -27.00 -11.36
C ILE A 467 -18.43 -28.33 -10.64
N LYS A 468 -17.29 -28.95 -10.96
CA LYS A 468 -16.78 -30.11 -10.24
C LYS A 468 -16.16 -29.71 -8.90
N THR A 469 -15.32 -28.69 -8.94
CA THR A 469 -14.57 -28.18 -7.79
C THR A 469 -14.09 -26.76 -8.08
N PHE A 470 -13.70 -26.02 -7.06
CA PHE A 470 -13.18 -24.67 -7.23
C PHE A 470 -12.10 -24.35 -6.21
N LYS A 471 -11.32 -23.30 -6.51
CA LYS A 471 -10.36 -22.67 -5.61
C LYS A 471 -10.78 -21.23 -5.41
N LEU A 472 -10.83 -20.81 -4.15
CA LEU A 472 -11.10 -19.43 -3.74
C LEU A 472 -9.89 -18.90 -2.98
N SER A 473 -9.49 -17.68 -3.29
CA SER A 473 -8.59 -16.88 -2.46
C SER A 473 -9.28 -15.55 -2.15
N ASN A 474 -9.76 -15.38 -0.92
CA ASN A 474 -10.50 -14.20 -0.46
C ASN A 474 -9.77 -13.41 0.65
N GLN A 475 -8.68 -13.97 1.20
CA GLN A 475 -7.93 -13.39 2.31
C GLN A 475 -6.53 -12.91 1.89
N CYS A 476 -6.04 -13.32 0.73
CA CYS A 476 -4.72 -12.96 0.24
C CYS A 476 -4.85 -12.08 -0.99
N SER A 477 -4.35 -10.84 -0.92
CA SER A 477 -4.22 -9.95 -2.08
C SER A 477 -3.18 -10.44 -3.11
N ALA A 478 -2.56 -11.59 -2.89
CA ALA A 478 -1.63 -12.19 -3.82
C ALA A 478 -2.37 -12.67 -5.09
N GLY A 479 -2.43 -11.83 -6.11
CA GLY A 479 -2.97 -12.22 -7.41
C GLY A 479 -4.26 -11.51 -7.84
N ASN A 480 -4.82 -10.58 -7.04
CA ASN A 480 -6.12 -9.96 -7.33
C ASN A 480 -5.99 -8.47 -7.74
N GLY A 481 -7.11 -7.88 -8.16
CA GLY A 481 -7.15 -6.50 -8.65
C GLY A 481 -6.79 -5.43 -7.63
N MET A 482 -7.02 -5.66 -6.33
CA MET A 482 -6.67 -4.73 -5.25
C MET A 482 -5.15 -4.54 -5.20
N LEU A 483 -4.36 -5.59 -5.46
CA LEU A 483 -2.92 -5.44 -5.58
C LEU A 483 -2.56 -4.50 -6.72
N LEU A 484 -3.16 -4.67 -7.90
CA LEU A 484 -2.89 -3.79 -9.05
C LEU A 484 -3.31 -2.35 -8.80
N GLN A 485 -4.51 -2.14 -8.26
CA GLN A 485 -5.02 -0.82 -7.88
C GLN A 485 -4.10 -0.14 -6.87
N ALA A 486 -3.77 -0.84 -5.76
CA ALA A 486 -2.92 -0.28 -4.72
C ALA A 486 -1.50 0.03 -5.24
N MET A 487 -1.02 -0.70 -6.24
CA MET A 487 0.26 -0.41 -6.88
C MET A 487 0.15 0.79 -7.83
N ALA A 488 -0.89 0.86 -8.66
CA ALA A 488 -1.14 2.01 -9.54
C ALA A 488 -1.30 3.32 -8.74
N ASP A 489 -2.09 3.31 -7.67
CA ASP A 489 -2.32 4.46 -6.80
C ASP A 489 -1.01 4.98 -6.19
N GLN A 490 -0.12 4.08 -5.79
CA GLN A 490 1.20 4.45 -5.25
C GLN A 490 2.09 5.14 -6.28
N PHE A 491 1.92 4.83 -7.57
CA PHE A 491 2.59 5.51 -8.68
C PHE A 491 1.82 6.73 -9.19
N GLY A 492 0.69 7.08 -8.58
CA GLY A 492 -0.16 8.20 -9.00
C GLY A 492 -0.85 7.96 -10.34
N LEU A 493 -1.14 6.69 -10.67
CA LEU A 493 -1.78 6.29 -11.92
C LEU A 493 -3.17 5.72 -11.65
N PRO A 494 -4.20 6.10 -12.43
CA PRO A 494 -5.45 5.37 -12.45
C PRO A 494 -5.22 3.91 -12.84
N VAL A 495 -5.91 2.96 -12.21
CA VAL A 495 -5.77 1.54 -12.56
C VAL A 495 -6.09 1.27 -14.03
N THR A 496 -6.97 2.07 -14.65
CA THR A 496 -7.33 1.97 -16.06
C THR A 496 -6.18 2.30 -17.01
N GLU A 497 -5.12 2.93 -16.52
CA GLU A 497 -3.90 3.23 -17.28
C GLU A 497 -2.78 2.22 -16.98
N TYR A 498 -3.03 1.21 -16.14
CA TYR A 498 -2.02 0.25 -15.71
C TYR A 498 -1.38 -0.46 -16.89
N ALA A 499 -2.19 -1.08 -17.76
CA ALA A 499 -1.70 -1.90 -18.86
C ALA A 499 -0.85 -1.09 -19.84
N GLU A 500 -1.34 0.09 -20.25
CA GLU A 500 -0.61 0.99 -21.15
C GLU A 500 0.78 1.35 -20.59
N ASN A 501 0.85 1.74 -19.31
CA ASN A 501 2.14 2.06 -18.67
C ASN A 501 3.04 0.83 -18.54
N ALA A 502 2.48 -0.35 -18.23
CA ALA A 502 3.25 -1.58 -18.12
C ALA A 502 3.87 -2.02 -19.47
N PHE A 503 3.15 -1.83 -20.58
CA PHE A 503 3.65 -2.17 -21.91
C PHE A 503 4.69 -1.17 -22.46
N GLN A 504 4.85 0.01 -21.86
CA GLN A 504 5.92 0.96 -22.17
C GLN A 504 7.28 0.62 -21.55
N ALA A 505 7.34 -0.42 -20.71
CA ALA A 505 8.56 -0.80 -20.02
C ALA A 505 9.60 -1.38 -20.97
N ASP A 506 10.85 -0.93 -20.84
CA ASP A 506 12.00 -1.51 -21.57
C ASP A 506 12.48 -2.84 -20.94
N LEU A 507 12.23 -3.03 -19.64
CA LEU A 507 12.66 -4.15 -18.82
C LEU A 507 11.57 -4.49 -17.79
N ALA A 508 11.63 -5.68 -17.19
CA ALA A 508 10.75 -6.02 -16.08
C ALA A 508 11.54 -6.72 -14.96
N PRO A 509 11.51 -6.23 -13.70
CA PRO A 509 12.12 -6.93 -12.59
C PRO A 509 11.41 -8.26 -12.33
N LYS A 510 12.18 -9.25 -11.87
CA LYS A 510 11.65 -10.59 -11.57
C LYS A 510 11.13 -10.63 -10.13
N PHE A 511 9.86 -10.31 -9.96
CA PHE A 511 9.16 -10.50 -8.69
C PHE A 511 9.10 -11.98 -8.29
N SER A 512 9.25 -12.22 -6.98
CA SER A 512 8.92 -13.50 -6.36
C SER A 512 7.41 -13.71 -6.39
N TYR A 513 6.93 -14.91 -6.72
CA TYR A 513 5.50 -15.23 -6.59
C TYR A 513 5.20 -15.73 -5.17
N GLY A 514 3.98 -15.50 -4.67
CA GLY A 514 3.55 -15.84 -3.32
C GLY A 514 2.83 -14.66 -2.66
N CYS A 515 3.08 -14.45 -1.36
CA CYS A 515 2.38 -13.46 -0.55
C CYS A 515 2.54 -12.02 -1.07
N ALA A 516 1.44 -11.26 -1.06
CA ALA A 516 1.42 -9.84 -1.46
C ALA A 516 2.40 -8.97 -0.65
N VAL A 517 2.68 -9.32 0.61
CA VAL A 517 3.68 -8.61 1.44
C VAL A 517 5.08 -8.76 0.87
N PHE A 518 5.43 -9.94 0.36
CA PHE A 518 6.73 -10.15 -0.29
C PHE A 518 6.80 -9.46 -1.64
N LEU A 519 5.70 -9.40 -2.40
CA LEU A 519 5.62 -8.58 -3.62
C LEU A 519 5.84 -7.10 -3.32
N ASP A 520 5.25 -6.56 -2.25
CA ASP A 520 5.44 -5.18 -1.81
C ASP A 520 6.90 -4.93 -1.39
N THR A 521 7.52 -5.92 -0.73
CA THR A 521 8.94 -5.89 -0.34
C THR A 521 9.85 -5.90 -1.57
N ASP A 522 9.59 -6.78 -2.54
CA ASP A 522 10.30 -6.85 -3.81
C ASP A 522 10.17 -5.52 -4.57
N ARG A 523 8.97 -4.92 -4.62
CA ARG A 523 8.77 -3.58 -5.20
C ARG A 523 9.68 -2.57 -4.54
N VAL A 524 9.69 -2.49 -3.21
CA VAL A 524 10.53 -1.53 -2.47
C VAL A 524 12.01 -1.76 -2.79
N ASN A 525 12.45 -3.01 -2.92
CA ASN A 525 13.83 -3.32 -3.28
C ASN A 525 14.16 -2.93 -4.72
N PHE A 526 13.32 -3.30 -5.68
CA PHE A 526 13.49 -2.91 -7.09
C PHE A 526 13.44 -1.39 -7.28
N GLN A 527 12.60 -0.69 -6.51
CA GLN A 527 12.57 0.76 -6.52
C GLN A 527 13.91 1.35 -6.01
N LYS A 528 14.51 0.77 -4.97
CA LYS A 528 15.86 1.16 -4.50
C LYS A 528 16.94 0.87 -5.54
N GLU A 529 16.78 -0.21 -6.30
CA GLU A 529 17.68 -0.54 -7.40
C GLU A 529 17.52 0.41 -8.59
N GLY A 530 16.39 1.11 -8.68
CA GLY A 530 16.12 2.15 -9.66
C GLY A 530 15.18 1.71 -10.78
N PHE A 531 14.40 0.64 -10.62
CA PHE A 531 13.38 0.32 -11.61
C PHE A 531 12.35 1.46 -11.72
N SER A 532 11.97 1.81 -12.95
CA SER A 532 10.93 2.80 -13.22
C SER A 532 9.55 2.28 -12.80
N LYS A 533 8.55 3.17 -12.74
CA LYS A 533 7.18 2.75 -12.43
C LYS A 533 6.66 1.79 -13.51
N GLU A 534 6.92 2.06 -14.78
CA GLU A 534 6.53 1.23 -15.94
C GLU A 534 7.12 -0.18 -15.80
N GLU A 535 8.42 -0.26 -15.48
CA GLU A 535 9.12 -1.53 -15.29
C GLU A 535 8.57 -2.31 -14.09
N LEU A 536 8.30 -1.64 -12.96
CA LEU A 536 7.67 -2.27 -11.78
C LEU A 536 6.27 -2.80 -12.09
N LEU A 537 5.45 -2.03 -12.83
CA LEU A 537 4.11 -2.42 -13.27
C LEU A 537 4.19 -3.65 -14.19
N ALA A 538 5.15 -3.69 -15.11
CA ALA A 538 5.42 -4.82 -16.00
C ALA A 538 5.82 -6.08 -15.22
N GLY A 539 6.75 -5.96 -14.27
CA GLY A 539 7.17 -7.07 -13.43
C GLY A 539 6.03 -7.67 -12.60
N LEU A 540 5.16 -6.80 -12.06
CA LEU A 540 3.95 -7.21 -11.35
C LEU A 540 2.93 -7.91 -12.28
N ALA A 541 2.71 -7.38 -13.48
CA ALA A 541 1.84 -8.04 -14.47
C ALA A 541 2.36 -9.45 -14.84
N GLN A 542 3.68 -9.64 -14.93
CA GLN A 542 4.27 -10.96 -15.22
C GLN A 542 4.15 -11.97 -14.06
N VAL A 543 4.12 -11.51 -12.80
CA VAL A 543 4.07 -12.41 -11.64
C VAL A 543 2.64 -12.78 -11.24
N LEU A 544 1.64 -11.95 -11.56
CA LEU A 544 0.24 -12.20 -11.19
C LEU A 544 -0.30 -13.54 -11.69
N PRO A 545 -0.16 -13.93 -12.98
CA PRO A 545 -0.59 -15.26 -13.42
C PRO A 545 0.11 -16.39 -12.67
N LYS A 546 1.38 -16.21 -12.30
CA LYS A 546 2.13 -17.20 -11.50
C LYS A 546 1.53 -17.33 -10.10
N ASN A 547 1.12 -16.23 -9.46
CA ASN A 547 0.40 -16.29 -8.18
C ASN A 547 -0.91 -17.07 -8.29
N VAL A 548 -1.71 -16.79 -9.32
CA VAL A 548 -2.98 -17.49 -9.51
C VAL A 548 -2.75 -19.00 -9.67
N TRP A 549 -1.89 -19.40 -10.61
CA TRP A 549 -1.76 -20.82 -10.96
C TRP A 549 -0.86 -21.62 -10.03
N GLN A 550 0.25 -21.04 -9.56
CA GLN A 550 1.25 -21.74 -8.74
C GLN A 550 0.98 -21.61 -7.25
N TYR A 551 0.43 -20.48 -6.78
CA TYR A 551 0.20 -20.23 -5.36
C TYR A 551 -1.25 -20.50 -4.93
N VAL A 552 -2.24 -19.95 -5.63
CA VAL A 552 -3.66 -20.10 -5.27
C VAL A 552 -4.21 -21.45 -5.70
N VAL A 553 -4.03 -21.80 -6.97
CA VAL A 553 -4.51 -23.08 -7.52
C VAL A 553 -3.60 -24.23 -7.07
N GLY A 554 -2.29 -23.98 -6.95
CA GLY A 554 -1.31 -24.97 -6.49
C GLY A 554 -1.07 -26.11 -7.49
N VAL A 555 -1.34 -25.89 -8.78
CA VAL A 555 -1.22 -26.92 -9.82
C VAL A 555 0.06 -26.71 -10.63
N PRO A 556 1.02 -27.65 -10.58
CA PRO A 556 2.30 -27.49 -11.29
C PRO A 556 2.18 -27.68 -12.81
N ARG A 557 1.08 -28.24 -13.31
CA ARG A 557 0.88 -28.55 -14.74
C ARG A 557 -0.52 -28.15 -15.22
N MET A 558 -0.64 -26.97 -15.81
CA MET A 558 -1.92 -26.44 -16.33
C MET A 558 -2.59 -27.33 -17.37
N ALA A 559 -1.82 -28.08 -18.16
CA ALA A 559 -2.37 -29.00 -19.16
C ALA A 559 -3.28 -30.11 -18.56
N ALA A 560 -3.20 -30.35 -17.25
CA ALA A 560 -4.10 -31.28 -16.56
C ALA A 560 -5.49 -30.69 -16.26
N LEU A 561 -5.67 -29.38 -16.43
CA LEU A 561 -6.89 -28.65 -16.09
C LEU A 561 -7.86 -28.54 -17.27
N GLY A 562 -7.43 -28.88 -18.48
CA GLY A 562 -8.23 -28.80 -19.70
C GLY A 562 -7.57 -27.94 -20.78
N ARG A 563 -8.38 -27.52 -21.76
CA ARG A 563 -7.93 -26.75 -22.93
C ARG A 563 -8.62 -25.40 -23.04
N LYS A 564 -9.88 -25.29 -22.61
CA LYS A 564 -10.68 -24.08 -22.74
C LYS A 564 -10.81 -23.36 -21.40
N PHE A 565 -10.11 -22.23 -21.32
CA PHE A 565 -10.09 -21.36 -20.16
C PHE A 565 -10.90 -20.11 -20.50
N VAL A 566 -11.86 -19.77 -19.65
CA VAL A 566 -12.61 -18.51 -19.73
C VAL A 566 -12.08 -17.61 -18.62
N LEU A 567 -11.51 -16.46 -19.01
CA LEU A 567 -11.00 -15.46 -18.08
C LEU A 567 -12.10 -14.41 -17.85
N GLN A 568 -12.40 -14.11 -16.59
CA GLN A 568 -13.45 -13.17 -16.18
C GLN A 568 -12.94 -12.24 -15.07
N GLY A 569 -13.72 -11.19 -14.79
CA GLY A 569 -13.41 -10.24 -13.72
C GLY A 569 -12.74 -8.97 -14.23
N GLY A 570 -12.85 -7.90 -13.44
CA GLY A 570 -12.36 -6.56 -13.81
C GLY A 570 -10.85 -6.51 -14.02
N THR A 571 -10.09 -7.38 -13.35
CA THR A 571 -8.64 -7.46 -13.52
C THR A 571 -8.22 -8.09 -14.84
N GLN A 572 -9.01 -9.02 -15.39
CA GLN A 572 -8.72 -9.63 -16.70
C GLN A 572 -9.12 -8.73 -17.87
N TYR A 573 -9.95 -7.70 -17.62
CA TYR A 573 -10.35 -6.72 -18.61
C TYR A 573 -9.28 -5.65 -18.87
N ASN A 574 -8.48 -5.35 -17.86
CA ASN A 574 -7.38 -4.40 -17.89
C ASN A 574 -6.10 -5.10 -18.34
#